data_AF-A0A4P6XR21-F1
#
_entry.id   AF-A0A4P6XR21-F1
#
_cell.length_a   1.000
_cell.length_b   1.000
_cell.length_c   1.000
_cell.angle_alpha   90.00
_cell.angle_beta   90.00
_cell.angle_gamma   90.00
#
_symmetry.space_group_name_H-M   'P 1'
#
loop_
_entity.id
_entity.type
_entity.pdbx_description
1 polymer ?
#
loop_
_entity_poly.entity_id
_entity_poly.type
_entity_poly.pdbx_seq_one_letter_code
_entity_poly.pdbx_strand_id
1 'polypeptide(L)'
;MVTESGELFISQAFIDMWIDSLVGYLPGETCRHVSQFVQNEYVGTLGQLYVTIRDLRQAISAFVDLVNGEENKNFLAFDAHVSDCGCHLRALMLMDLIQRYRGNRKELLLFLGLVDACDNALVSTSALMKDICTEAKSLKELQLPKSTKDPLLFLNAIGWKFESNNLSEIKYIFYCYVLSQFKTYSFRNKQDSVHIDTDKEFKQKNEMICTHTCQGKGKLGNGCRYLKHARIGKAALKQWTLCYQERLLKMSVDYLAKSDSELKELVENLRKESHKSVAAVPSYVQFKISERLWAFNQFPFLLSMRVFVDEGHEDIYARAFVGRDLKWNIQFVASDVLEDTPHIIVAGHCRVPHGYNDTNKLNLANLSLDAHQNMRSFWYSFMSQHKQYPFDTALGCDDDLQNVLPAHEFKDYMKFKSAGIRAFKDMEFTPKHIFVEYPSVVFSKQRMLAGKQGVLFI
;
A
#
# COMPACT_ATOMS: atom_id res chain seq x y z
N MET A 1 -40.97 -7.61 17.57
CA MET A 1 -40.75 -9.05 17.36
C MET A 1 -39.25 -9.29 17.45
N VAL A 2 -38.84 -10.08 18.44
CA VAL A 2 -37.45 -10.46 18.70
C VAL A 2 -37.14 -11.69 17.84
N THR A 3 -36.02 -11.69 17.11
CA THR A 3 -35.50 -12.88 16.44
C THR A 3 -34.26 -13.39 17.19
N GLU A 4 -34.12 -14.72 17.27
CA GLU A 4 -33.27 -15.49 18.20
C GLU A 4 -31.78 -15.60 17.83
N SER A 5 -31.26 -14.80 16.90
CA SER A 5 -29.81 -14.67 16.70
C SER A 5 -29.32 -13.43 17.42
N GLY A 6 -28.85 -13.59 18.66
CA GLY A 6 -28.23 -12.55 19.49
C GLY A 6 -26.90 -12.01 18.95
N GLU A 7 -26.78 -11.84 17.64
CA GLU A 7 -25.73 -11.03 17.02
C GLU A 7 -26.17 -9.58 17.09
N LEU A 8 -25.44 -8.79 17.86
CA LEU A 8 -25.46 -7.34 17.74
C LEU A 8 -25.19 -7.00 16.27
N PHE A 9 -26.23 -6.60 15.54
CA PHE A 9 -26.09 -5.85 14.30
C PHE A 9 -25.36 -4.55 14.65
N ILE A 10 -24.02 -4.57 14.58
CA ILE A 10 -23.24 -3.36 14.39
C ILE A 10 -23.52 -2.97 12.94
N SER A 11 -24.58 -2.20 12.74
CA SER A 11 -24.81 -1.49 11.49
C SER A 11 -23.51 -0.79 11.12
N GLN A 12 -22.97 -1.13 9.95
CA GLN A 12 -21.94 -0.46 9.15
C GLN A 12 -21.56 0.96 9.62
N ALA A 13 -20.92 1.09 10.79
CA ALA A 13 -20.41 2.34 11.29
C ALA A 13 -19.06 2.53 10.61
N PHE A 14 -19.07 3.17 9.45
CA PHE A 14 -17.85 3.70 8.86
C PHE A 14 -17.20 4.59 9.92
N ILE A 15 -16.03 4.18 10.40
CA ILE A 15 -15.28 4.95 11.41
C ILE A 15 -14.66 6.13 10.66
N ASP A 16 -15.09 7.36 11.00
CA ASP A 16 -14.37 8.56 10.59
C ASP A 16 -12.91 8.42 11.05
N MET A 17 -11.98 8.41 10.08
CA MET A 17 -10.57 8.27 10.37
C MET A 17 -9.99 9.66 10.65
N TRP A 18 -9.14 9.80 11.67
CA TRP A 18 -8.53 11.09 12.00
C TRP A 18 -7.75 11.70 10.82
N ILE A 19 -7.24 10.87 9.92
CA ILE A 19 -6.61 11.33 8.68
C ILE A 19 -7.57 12.18 7.82
N ASP A 20 -8.87 11.88 7.79
CA ASP A 20 -9.82 12.69 7.01
C ASP A 20 -10.10 14.04 7.65
N SER A 21 -10.04 14.09 8.97
CA SER A 21 -10.14 15.36 9.69
C SER A 21 -8.87 16.20 9.50
N LEU A 22 -7.69 15.58 9.48
CA LEU A 22 -6.40 16.26 9.34
C LEU A 22 -6.13 16.76 7.91
N VAL A 23 -6.44 15.94 6.90
CA VAL A 23 -6.10 16.20 5.49
C VAL A 23 -7.34 16.14 4.58
N GLY A 24 -8.50 16.52 5.10
CA GLY A 24 -9.77 16.60 4.37
C GLY A 24 -10.33 15.26 3.89
N TYR A 25 -11.49 15.25 3.25
CA TYR A 25 -12.15 14.04 2.72
C TYR A 25 -11.70 13.73 1.28
N LEU A 26 -11.74 12.45 0.87
CA LEU A 26 -11.56 12.13 -0.56
C LEU A 26 -12.76 12.63 -1.37
N PRO A 27 -12.61 12.92 -2.68
CA PRO A 27 -13.73 13.31 -3.53
C PRO A 27 -14.91 12.33 -3.45
N GLY A 28 -16.10 12.86 -3.20
CA GLY A 28 -17.34 12.07 -3.07
C GLY A 28 -17.54 11.40 -1.70
N GLU A 29 -16.60 11.52 -0.76
CA GLU A 29 -16.84 11.15 0.64
C GLU A 29 -17.59 12.29 1.36
N THR A 30 -18.51 11.91 2.27
CA THR A 30 -19.23 12.84 3.15
C THR A 30 -18.80 12.61 4.59
N CYS A 31 -18.71 13.69 5.37
CA CYS A 31 -18.48 13.63 6.82
C CYS A 31 -19.59 12.81 7.49
N ARG A 32 -19.25 11.74 8.22
CA ARG A 32 -20.24 10.88 8.89
C ARG A 32 -20.07 10.95 10.40
N HIS A 33 -20.76 11.92 10.99
CA HIS A 33 -20.81 12.23 12.42
C HIS A 33 -20.30 11.14 13.37
N VAL A 34 -19.13 11.42 13.96
CA VAL A 34 -18.59 10.67 15.09
C VAL A 34 -19.60 10.59 16.25
N SER A 35 -19.63 9.46 16.95
CA SER A 35 -20.36 9.31 18.20
C SER A 35 -19.98 10.40 19.20
N GLN A 36 -20.94 10.91 19.97
CA GLN A 36 -20.69 11.96 20.97
C GLN A 36 -19.71 11.46 22.02
N PHE A 37 -18.57 12.14 22.15
CA PHE A 37 -17.58 11.78 23.17
C PHE A 37 -17.86 12.44 24.51
N VAL A 38 -17.65 11.71 25.60
CA VAL A 38 -17.72 12.24 26.97
C VAL A 38 -16.33 12.46 27.57
N GLN A 39 -16.23 13.25 28.66
CA GLN A 39 -14.95 13.65 29.28
C GLN A 39 -13.93 12.51 29.46
N ASN A 40 -14.37 11.29 29.78
CA ASN A 40 -13.48 10.15 30.01
C ASN A 40 -12.87 9.57 28.73
N GLU A 41 -13.44 9.89 27.57
CA GLU A 41 -13.01 9.44 26.24
C GLU A 41 -12.07 10.45 25.57
N TYR A 42 -11.99 11.68 26.07
CA TYR A 42 -11.16 12.76 25.50
C TYR A 42 -9.69 12.37 25.37
N VAL A 43 -9.12 11.71 26.39
CA VAL A 43 -7.74 11.21 26.36
C VAL A 43 -7.57 10.08 25.36
N GLY A 44 -8.60 9.25 25.17
CA GLY A 44 -8.64 8.23 24.11
C GLY A 44 -8.60 8.84 22.72
N THR A 45 -9.44 9.86 22.50
CA THR A 45 -9.48 10.59 21.25
C THR A 45 -8.16 11.29 20.93
N LEU A 46 -7.57 11.99 21.91
CA LEU A 46 -6.25 12.61 21.77
C LEU A 46 -5.15 11.56 21.53
N GLY A 47 -5.25 10.38 22.15
CA GLY A 47 -4.31 9.27 21.92
C GLY A 47 -4.37 8.73 20.50
N GLN A 48 -5.58 8.53 19.96
CA GLN A 48 -5.77 8.13 18.55
C GLN A 48 -5.24 9.19 17.60
N LEU A 49 -5.59 10.45 17.84
CA LEU A 49 -5.12 11.59 17.04
C LEU A 49 -3.59 11.72 17.08
N TYR A 50 -2.97 11.57 18.25
CA TYR A 50 -1.51 11.57 18.41
C TYR A 50 -0.85 10.50 17.55
N VAL A 51 -1.38 9.27 17.57
CA VAL A 51 -0.86 8.16 16.75
C VAL A 51 -1.03 8.47 15.27
N THR A 52 -2.21 8.95 14.83
CA THR A 52 -2.43 9.31 13.42
C THR A 52 -1.50 10.42 12.95
N ILE A 53 -1.31 11.49 13.74
CA ILE A 53 -0.40 12.59 13.39
C ILE A 53 1.04 12.09 13.32
N ARG A 54 1.44 11.22 14.24
CA ARG A 54 2.79 10.64 14.24
C ARG A 54 3.02 9.76 13.01
N ASP A 55 2.08 8.89 12.68
CA ASP A 55 2.14 8.02 11.51
C ASP A 55 2.18 8.89 10.23
N LEU A 56 1.39 9.96 10.16
CA LEU A 56 1.41 10.93 9.06
C LEU A 56 2.76 11.63 8.93
N ARG A 57 3.29 12.17 10.04
CA ARG A 57 4.60 12.81 10.07
C ARG A 57 5.70 11.87 9.58
N GLN A 58 5.70 10.63 10.05
CA GLN A 58 6.68 9.61 9.63
C GLN A 58 6.54 9.24 8.15
N ALA A 59 5.32 9.05 7.65
CA ALA A 59 5.05 8.76 6.25
C ALA A 59 5.58 9.88 5.33
N ILE A 60 5.29 11.13 5.70
CA ILE A 60 5.66 12.29 4.90
C ILE A 60 7.16 12.56 4.97
N SER A 61 7.80 12.46 6.15
CA SER A 61 9.27 12.52 6.23
C SER A 61 9.92 11.44 5.38
N ALA A 62 9.48 10.18 5.51
CA ALA A 62 10.03 9.09 4.71
C ALA A 62 9.86 9.31 3.20
N PHE A 63 8.77 9.95 2.78
CA PHE A 63 8.54 10.29 1.37
C PHE A 63 9.46 11.42 0.89
N VAL A 64 9.64 12.46 1.70
CA VAL A 64 10.57 13.57 1.40
C VAL A 64 12.00 13.05 1.26
N ASP A 65 12.45 12.21 2.19
CA ASP A 65 13.79 11.60 2.16
C ASP A 65 13.98 10.78 0.86
N LEU A 66 12.95 10.03 0.47
CA LEU A 66 12.92 9.20 -0.74
C LEU A 66 12.99 10.03 -2.03
N VAL A 67 12.24 11.13 -2.08
CA VAL A 67 12.28 12.09 -3.19
C VAL A 67 13.68 12.72 -3.30
N ASN A 68 14.27 13.10 -2.17
CA ASN A 68 15.61 13.70 -2.11
C ASN A 68 16.75 12.72 -2.39
N GLY A 69 16.48 11.41 -2.39
CA GLY A 69 17.47 10.39 -2.73
C GLY A 69 18.44 10.06 -1.59
N GLU A 70 17.99 10.14 -0.34
CA GLU A 70 18.85 9.77 0.79
C GLU A 70 19.24 8.29 0.76
N GLU A 71 20.56 8.00 0.75
CA GLU A 71 21.15 6.67 0.49
C GLU A 71 20.66 5.53 1.40
N ASN A 72 20.14 5.87 2.58
CA ASN A 72 19.70 4.88 3.59
C ASN A 72 18.19 4.61 3.57
N LYS A 73 17.41 5.25 2.68
CA LYS A 73 15.96 5.12 2.63
C LYS A 73 15.52 4.41 1.38
N ASN A 74 14.65 3.42 1.56
CA ASN A 74 14.28 2.48 0.54
C ASN A 74 12.76 2.45 0.36
N PHE A 75 12.32 2.12 -0.85
CA PHE A 75 10.92 2.27 -1.28
C PHE A 75 9.97 1.29 -0.56
N LEU A 76 10.51 0.26 0.08
CA LEU A 76 9.76 -0.74 0.84
C LEU A 76 8.98 -0.15 2.01
N ALA A 77 9.37 1.04 2.49
CA ALA A 77 8.57 1.79 3.45
C ALA A 77 7.17 2.17 2.94
N PHE A 78 6.92 2.06 1.63
CA PHE A 78 5.62 2.34 1.00
C PHE A 78 5.04 1.14 0.28
N ASP A 79 5.65 -0.03 0.44
CA ASP A 79 5.13 -1.23 -0.16
C ASP A 79 3.88 -1.67 0.64
N ALA A 80 2.69 -1.45 0.09
CA ALA A 80 1.40 -1.57 0.77
C ALA A 80 0.58 -2.82 0.40
N HIS A 81 1.13 -3.73 -0.42
CA HIS A 81 0.48 -4.99 -0.78
C HIS A 81 0.07 -5.87 0.42
N VAL A 82 -1.17 -6.32 0.47
CA VAL A 82 -1.60 -7.34 1.44
C VAL A 82 -2.47 -8.33 0.67
N SER A 83 -1.80 -9.22 -0.08
CA SER A 83 -2.41 -10.29 -0.90
C SER A 83 -3.28 -9.85 -2.09
N ASP A 84 -3.27 -8.57 -2.48
CA ASP A 84 -4.03 -8.06 -3.62
C ASP A 84 -3.16 -7.81 -4.87
N CYS A 85 -3.76 -8.02 -6.05
CA CYS A 85 -3.06 -8.02 -7.33
C CYS A 85 -2.74 -6.63 -7.88
N GLY A 86 -3.12 -5.56 -7.15
CA GLY A 86 -2.85 -4.16 -7.49
C GLY A 86 -1.46 -3.66 -7.07
N CYS A 87 -0.54 -4.54 -6.64
CA CYS A 87 0.82 -4.16 -6.24
C CYS A 87 1.59 -3.45 -7.36
N HIS A 88 1.48 -3.89 -8.61
CA HIS A 88 2.09 -3.24 -9.76
C HIS A 88 1.55 -1.81 -9.99
N LEU A 89 0.24 -1.61 -9.80
CA LEU A 89 -0.41 -0.31 -9.97
C LEU A 89 0.01 0.66 -8.87
N ARG A 90 0.13 0.19 -7.62
CA ARG A 90 0.68 1.03 -6.54
C ARG A 90 2.15 1.36 -6.74
N ALA A 91 2.95 0.41 -7.20
CA ALA A 91 4.34 0.66 -7.56
C ALA A 91 4.43 1.76 -8.64
N LEU A 92 3.57 1.67 -9.66
CA LEU A 92 3.41 2.69 -10.69
C LEU A 92 3.00 4.06 -10.13
N MET A 93 1.94 4.12 -9.32
CA MET A 93 1.46 5.36 -8.71
C MET A 93 2.53 6.02 -7.83
N LEU A 94 3.29 5.23 -7.07
CA LEU A 94 4.39 5.73 -6.26
C LEU A 94 5.50 6.31 -7.15
N MET A 95 5.93 5.57 -8.18
CA MET A 95 6.94 6.02 -9.15
C MET A 95 6.57 7.34 -9.83
N ASP A 96 5.31 7.49 -10.25
CA ASP A 96 4.76 8.71 -10.84
C ASP A 96 4.85 9.91 -9.86
N LEU A 97 4.47 9.71 -8.59
CA LEU A 97 4.61 10.74 -7.55
C LEU A 97 6.09 11.16 -7.37
N ILE A 98 7.00 10.19 -7.26
CA ILE A 98 8.42 10.50 -7.03
C ILE A 98 8.99 11.29 -8.21
N GLN A 99 8.71 10.88 -9.45
CA GLN A 99 9.20 11.59 -10.63
C GLN A 99 8.66 13.03 -10.68
N ARG A 100 7.37 13.23 -10.39
CA ARG A 100 6.75 14.56 -10.31
C ARG A 100 7.45 15.45 -9.29
N TYR A 101 7.63 14.96 -8.06
CA TYR A 101 8.17 15.76 -6.96
C TYR A 101 9.69 15.95 -7.02
N ARG A 102 10.44 15.01 -7.62
CA ARG A 102 11.86 15.22 -7.96
C ARG A 102 12.05 16.36 -8.95
N GLY A 103 11.15 16.49 -9.91
CA GLY A 103 11.14 17.58 -10.89
C GLY A 103 10.66 18.93 -10.34
N ASN A 104 10.03 18.97 -9.16
CA ASN A 104 9.37 20.17 -8.64
C ASN A 104 9.59 20.40 -7.13
N ARG A 105 10.78 20.92 -6.78
CA ARG A 105 11.14 21.23 -5.39
C ARG A 105 10.19 22.20 -4.68
N LYS A 106 9.50 23.09 -5.39
CA LYS A 106 8.55 24.02 -4.77
C LYS A 106 7.34 23.28 -4.20
N GLU A 107 6.83 22.29 -4.92
CA GLU A 107 5.74 21.46 -4.43
C GLU A 107 6.19 20.55 -3.28
N LEU A 108 7.48 20.17 -3.22
CA LEU A 108 8.03 19.43 -2.08
C LEU A 108 7.97 20.23 -0.76
N LEU A 109 8.02 21.57 -0.82
CA LEU A 109 7.88 22.43 0.37
C LEU A 109 6.53 22.24 1.08
N LEU A 110 5.48 21.83 0.34
CA LEU A 110 4.19 21.49 0.93
C LEU A 110 4.33 20.37 1.98
N PHE A 111 5.09 19.32 1.64
CA PHE A 111 5.30 18.19 2.54
C PHE A 111 6.14 18.56 3.75
N LEU A 112 7.12 19.45 3.58
CA LEU A 112 7.88 20.00 4.71
C LEU A 112 6.98 20.81 5.65
N GLY A 113 6.11 21.67 5.10
CA GLY A 113 5.11 22.39 5.90
C GLY A 113 4.14 21.47 6.63
N LEU A 114 3.79 20.32 6.03
CA LEU A 114 2.99 19.29 6.69
C LEU A 114 3.75 18.61 7.84
N VAL A 115 5.05 18.35 7.69
CA VAL A 115 5.89 17.83 8.77
C VAL A 115 5.93 18.81 9.95
N ASP A 116 6.11 20.11 9.68
CA ASP A 116 6.10 21.15 10.71
C ASP A 116 4.73 21.25 11.41
N ALA A 117 3.63 21.16 10.66
CA ALA A 117 2.28 21.14 11.22
C ALA A 117 2.09 19.91 12.14
N CYS A 118 2.60 18.75 11.73
CA CYS A 118 2.55 17.55 12.56
C CYS A 118 3.40 17.68 13.83
N ASP A 119 4.62 18.19 13.75
CA ASP A 119 5.51 18.33 14.91
C ASP A 119 4.91 19.29 15.95
N ASN A 120 4.36 20.42 15.52
CA ASN A 120 3.63 21.33 16.40
C ASN A 120 2.40 20.67 17.05
N ALA A 121 1.62 19.95 16.25
CA ALA A 121 0.42 19.27 16.74
C ALA A 121 0.75 18.12 17.72
N LEU A 122 1.84 17.39 17.52
CA LEU A 122 2.29 16.34 18.44
C LEU A 122 2.65 16.91 19.81
N VAL A 123 3.34 18.06 19.84
CA VAL A 123 3.66 18.77 21.09
C VAL A 123 2.38 19.15 21.82
N SER A 124 1.47 19.87 21.15
CA SER A 124 0.20 20.30 21.74
C SER A 124 -0.67 19.14 22.21
N THR A 125 -0.81 18.08 21.39
CA THR A 125 -1.60 16.90 21.74
C THR A 125 -1.03 16.19 22.97
N SER A 126 0.31 16.04 23.04
CA SER A 126 0.97 15.42 24.19
C SER A 126 0.83 16.24 25.47
N ALA A 127 0.90 17.57 25.37
CA ALA A 127 0.70 18.47 26.49
C ALA A 127 -0.73 18.38 27.04
N LEU A 128 -1.74 18.39 26.15
CA LEU A 128 -3.15 18.23 26.54
C LEU A 128 -3.42 16.86 27.19
N MET A 129 -2.85 15.77 26.67
CA MET A 129 -2.98 14.45 27.29
C MET A 129 -2.41 14.44 28.71
N LYS A 130 -1.24 15.05 28.93
CA LYS A 130 -0.61 15.16 30.27
C LYS A 130 -1.43 16.04 31.21
N ASP A 131 -1.92 17.17 30.72
CA ASP A 131 -2.72 18.11 31.50
C ASP A 131 -4.02 17.47 32.02
N ILE A 132 -4.72 16.72 31.16
CA ILE A 132 -5.97 16.04 31.51
C ILE A 132 -5.69 14.81 32.40
N CYS A 133 -4.70 13.99 32.03
CA CYS A 133 -4.51 12.65 32.60
C CYS A 133 -3.60 12.62 33.84
N THR A 134 -2.54 13.45 33.84
CA THR A 134 -1.52 13.48 34.90
C THR A 134 -1.77 14.64 35.87
N GLU A 135 -2.03 15.83 35.35
CA GLU A 135 -2.26 17.03 36.16
C GLU A 135 -3.71 17.20 36.63
N ALA A 136 -4.61 16.38 36.10
CA ALA A 136 -6.05 16.39 36.41
C ALA A 136 -6.74 17.75 36.17
N LYS A 137 -6.24 18.54 35.22
CA LYS A 137 -6.92 19.77 34.79
C LYS A 137 -8.28 19.42 34.19
N SER A 138 -9.29 20.19 34.56
CA SER A 138 -10.63 20.08 34.02
C SER A 138 -10.69 20.59 32.58
N LEU A 139 -11.64 20.05 31.78
CA LEU A 139 -11.86 20.53 30.42
C LEU A 139 -12.20 22.03 30.38
N LYS A 140 -12.88 22.55 31.42
CA LYS A 140 -13.20 23.97 31.53
C LYS A 140 -11.94 24.84 31.67
N GLU A 141 -10.96 24.41 32.48
CA GLU A 141 -9.68 25.13 32.63
C GLU A 141 -8.87 25.14 31.33
N LEU A 142 -8.98 24.06 30.54
CA LEU A 142 -8.35 23.95 29.23
C LEU A 142 -9.17 24.56 28.09
N GLN A 143 -10.32 25.19 28.41
CA GLN A 143 -11.25 25.76 27.42
C GLN A 143 -11.77 24.73 26.39
N LEU A 144 -11.84 23.46 26.80
CA LEU A 144 -12.35 22.35 25.99
C LEU A 144 -13.83 22.08 26.33
N PRO A 145 -14.66 21.70 25.34
CA PRO A 145 -16.05 21.35 25.57
C PRO A 145 -16.17 20.06 26.40
N LYS A 146 -17.22 19.97 27.23
CA LYS A 146 -17.49 18.76 28.03
C LYS A 146 -17.84 17.52 27.18
N SER A 147 -18.43 17.74 26.01
CA SER A 147 -18.71 16.73 25.00
C SER A 147 -18.76 17.40 23.63
N THR A 148 -18.26 16.75 22.59
CA THR A 148 -18.38 17.25 21.21
C THR A 148 -18.38 16.09 20.22
N LYS A 149 -19.03 16.31 19.07
CA LYS A 149 -18.93 15.48 17.86
C LYS A 149 -18.07 16.15 16.78
N ASP A 150 -17.63 17.38 17.00
CA ASP A 150 -16.95 18.22 16.03
C ASP A 150 -15.43 17.97 16.07
N PRO A 151 -14.84 17.34 15.03
CA PRO A 151 -13.40 17.15 14.93
C PRO A 151 -12.62 18.47 14.93
N LEU A 152 -13.21 19.57 14.43
CA LEU A 152 -12.53 20.87 14.35
C LEU A 152 -12.15 21.40 15.73
N LEU A 153 -12.92 21.10 16.78
CA LEU A 153 -12.57 21.48 18.15
C LEU A 153 -11.29 20.77 18.63
N PHE A 154 -11.07 19.51 18.23
CA PHE A 154 -9.83 18.81 18.54
C PHE A 154 -8.66 19.39 17.75
N LEU A 155 -8.84 19.64 16.45
CA LEU A 155 -7.83 20.25 15.58
C LEU A 155 -7.40 21.63 16.07
N ASN A 156 -8.37 22.47 16.45
CA ASN A 156 -8.12 23.79 17.03
C ASN A 156 -7.36 23.68 18.36
N ALA A 157 -7.76 22.74 19.24
CA ALA A 157 -7.11 22.53 20.53
C ALA A 157 -5.64 22.12 20.41
N ILE A 158 -5.30 21.33 19.38
CA ILE A 158 -3.91 20.90 19.13
C ILE A 158 -3.15 21.90 18.24
N GLY A 159 -3.79 22.99 17.82
CA GLY A 159 -3.19 23.99 16.93
C GLY A 159 -2.91 23.48 15.52
N TRP A 160 -3.66 22.48 15.04
CA TRP A 160 -3.52 21.97 13.68
C TRP A 160 -3.84 23.07 12.66
N LYS A 161 -2.84 23.41 11.84
CA LYS A 161 -2.93 24.41 10.78
C LYS A 161 -2.23 23.88 9.54
N PHE A 162 -2.99 23.22 8.69
CA PHE A 162 -2.50 22.75 7.40
C PHE A 162 -3.66 22.72 6.40
N GLU A 163 -3.44 23.33 5.24
CA GLU A 163 -4.36 23.33 4.12
C GLU A 163 -3.58 23.00 2.85
N SER A 164 -4.16 22.17 1.99
CA SER A 164 -3.54 21.77 0.74
C SER A 164 -4.57 21.33 -0.28
N ASN A 165 -4.25 21.50 -1.55
CA ASN A 165 -5.02 20.93 -2.66
C ASN A 165 -4.57 19.49 -3.01
N ASN A 166 -3.43 19.02 -2.48
CA ASN A 166 -2.83 17.72 -2.80
C ASN A 166 -3.23 16.61 -1.80
N LEU A 167 -4.45 16.71 -1.25
CA LEU A 167 -4.95 15.82 -0.19
C LEU A 167 -4.92 14.34 -0.57
N SER A 168 -5.26 14.03 -1.82
CA SER A 168 -5.27 12.65 -2.31
C SER A 168 -3.86 12.05 -2.30
N GLU A 169 -2.83 12.79 -2.66
CA GLU A 169 -1.46 12.27 -2.71
C GLU A 169 -0.89 12.07 -1.31
N ILE A 170 -1.17 13.01 -0.39
CA ILE A 170 -0.81 12.88 1.03
C ILE A 170 -1.45 11.63 1.63
N LYS A 171 -2.74 11.39 1.37
CA LYS A 171 -3.45 10.19 1.81
C LYS A 171 -2.87 8.91 1.22
N TYR A 172 -2.51 8.93 -0.07
CA TYR A 172 -1.88 7.79 -0.73
C TYR A 172 -0.59 7.39 -0.02
N ILE A 173 0.29 8.38 0.20
CA ILE A 173 1.57 8.19 0.90
C ILE A 173 1.33 7.64 2.31
N PHE A 174 0.38 8.23 3.05
CA PHE A 174 0.03 7.79 4.40
C PHE A 174 -0.50 6.35 4.44
N TYR A 175 -1.47 5.99 3.58
CA TYR A 175 -2.02 4.64 3.56
C TYR A 175 -0.97 3.61 3.19
N CYS A 176 -0.15 3.90 2.17
CA CYS A 176 0.92 3.01 1.77
C CYS A 176 1.94 2.77 2.89
N TYR A 177 2.29 3.84 3.60
CA TYR A 177 3.22 3.78 4.71
C TYR A 177 2.67 2.99 5.91
N VAL A 178 1.46 3.32 6.37
CA VAL A 178 0.87 2.64 7.54
C VAL A 178 0.63 1.16 7.26
N LEU A 179 0.20 0.81 6.04
CA LEU A 179 0.00 -0.58 5.64
C LEU A 179 1.31 -1.35 5.43
N SER A 180 2.45 -0.69 5.27
CA SER A 180 3.75 -1.35 5.11
C SER A 180 4.42 -1.68 6.46
N GLN A 181 4.28 -0.80 7.46
CA GLN A 181 5.05 -0.85 8.72
C GLN A 181 4.90 -2.16 9.50
N PHE A 182 3.70 -2.74 9.48
CA PHE A 182 3.35 -3.90 10.29
C PHE A 182 3.21 -5.17 9.47
N LYS A 183 3.71 -5.17 8.23
CA LYS A 183 3.72 -6.36 7.41
C LYS A 183 4.67 -7.41 7.94
N THR A 184 4.20 -8.64 7.82
CA THR A 184 5.00 -9.82 8.08
C THR A 184 4.80 -10.82 6.96
N TYR A 185 5.92 -11.28 6.42
CA TYR A 185 5.97 -12.37 5.46
C TYR A 185 5.99 -13.68 6.22
N SER A 186 5.11 -14.60 5.82
CA SER A 186 5.01 -15.91 6.43
C SER A 186 4.69 -16.96 5.37
N PHE A 187 5.14 -18.19 5.60
CA PHE A 187 4.74 -19.32 4.77
C PHE A 187 3.50 -19.99 5.37
N ARG A 188 2.35 -19.91 4.71
CA ARG A 188 1.07 -20.50 5.16
C ARG A 188 0.47 -21.34 4.05
N ASN A 189 -0.07 -22.51 4.38
CA ASN A 189 -0.72 -23.42 3.41
C ASN A 189 0.15 -23.76 2.18
N LYS A 190 1.46 -23.94 2.40
CA LYS A 190 2.45 -24.17 1.32
C LYS A 190 2.59 -23.01 0.31
N GLN A 191 2.16 -21.81 0.70
CA GLN A 191 2.23 -20.60 -0.12
C GLN A 191 2.87 -19.46 0.67
N ASP A 192 3.57 -18.59 -0.06
CA ASP A 192 4.06 -17.32 0.46
C ASP A 192 2.84 -16.44 0.79
N SER A 193 2.80 -15.89 2.00
CA SER A 193 1.67 -15.10 2.48
C SER A 193 2.15 -13.86 3.22
N VAL A 194 1.36 -12.78 3.11
CA VAL A 194 1.66 -11.50 3.75
C VAL A 194 0.47 -11.13 4.60
N HIS A 195 0.73 -10.78 5.86
CA HIS A 195 -0.31 -10.31 6.77
C HIS A 195 0.19 -9.16 7.64
N ILE A 196 -0.76 -8.39 8.15
CA ILE A 196 -0.49 -7.33 9.11
C ILE A 196 -0.42 -7.94 10.51
N ASP A 197 0.71 -7.74 11.19
CA ASP A 197 0.91 -8.09 12.59
C ASP A 197 0.22 -7.06 13.49
N THR A 198 -1.09 -7.28 13.69
CA THR A 198 -1.92 -6.44 14.56
C THR A 198 -1.43 -6.44 16.01
N ASP A 199 -0.71 -7.47 16.46
CA ASP A 199 -0.24 -7.56 17.84
C ASP A 199 0.97 -6.64 18.07
N LYS A 200 1.91 -6.64 17.12
CA LYS A 200 3.01 -5.67 17.07
C LYS A 200 2.49 -4.25 16.92
N GLU A 201 1.53 -4.01 16.03
CA GLU A 201 0.89 -2.71 15.86
C GLU A 201 0.23 -2.23 17.15
N PHE A 202 -0.58 -3.09 17.77
CA PHE A 202 -1.25 -2.80 19.03
C PHE A 202 -0.28 -2.44 20.14
N LYS A 203 0.80 -3.22 20.30
CA LYS A 203 1.82 -2.98 21.31
C LYS A 203 2.49 -1.62 21.06
N GLN A 204 3.00 -1.40 19.85
CA GLN A 204 3.74 -0.19 19.53
C GLN A 204 2.88 1.06 19.69
N LYS A 205 1.67 1.09 19.11
CA LYS A 205 0.77 2.26 19.19
C LYS A 205 0.37 2.59 20.63
N ASN A 206 0.08 1.57 21.44
CA ASN A 206 -0.25 1.81 22.85
C ASN A 206 0.96 2.23 23.69
N GLU A 207 2.17 1.71 23.40
CA GLU A 207 3.41 2.19 24.03
C GLU A 207 3.62 3.69 23.78
N MET A 208 3.33 4.17 22.56
CA MET A 208 3.43 5.60 22.23
C MET A 208 2.47 6.47 23.05
N ILE A 209 1.23 6.03 23.28
CA ILE A 209 0.24 6.77 24.07
C ILE A 209 0.59 6.71 25.57
N CYS A 210 1.12 5.57 26.02
CA CYS A 210 1.46 5.36 27.42
C CYS A 210 2.55 6.31 27.92
N THR A 211 3.39 6.90 27.06
CA THR A 211 4.41 7.89 27.49
C THR A 211 3.83 9.24 27.88
N HIS A 212 2.59 9.53 27.48
CA HIS A 212 1.91 10.82 27.70
C HIS A 212 0.71 10.72 28.63
N THR A 213 0.46 9.55 29.20
CA THR A 213 -0.64 9.30 30.12
C THR A 213 -0.11 8.84 31.48
N CYS A 214 -0.91 8.98 32.53
CA CYS A 214 -0.39 8.85 33.88
C CYS A 214 -0.01 7.43 34.32
N GLN A 215 -0.27 6.39 33.53
CA GLN A 215 0.03 4.97 33.81
C GLN A 215 -0.34 4.48 35.23
N GLY A 216 -1.30 5.13 35.90
CA GLY A 216 -1.68 4.85 37.29
C GLY A 216 -0.75 5.48 38.34
N LYS A 217 0.23 6.26 37.92
CA LYS A 217 1.23 6.95 38.76
C LYS A 217 1.00 8.46 38.91
N GLY A 218 0.06 9.06 38.17
CA GLY A 218 -0.27 10.49 38.30
C GLY A 218 -1.15 10.80 39.52
N LYS A 219 -1.60 12.06 39.67
CA LYS A 219 -2.49 12.50 40.78
C LYS A 219 -3.75 11.64 40.95
N LEU A 220 -4.17 10.95 39.88
CA LEU A 220 -5.35 10.09 39.84
C LEU A 220 -5.07 8.62 40.24
N GLY A 221 -3.81 8.22 40.44
CA GLY A 221 -3.41 6.91 40.98
C GLY A 221 -3.88 5.67 40.19
N ASN A 222 -3.76 4.50 40.84
CA ASN A 222 -4.31 3.23 40.37
C ASN A 222 -5.84 3.36 40.23
N GLY A 223 -6.37 3.11 39.02
CA GLY A 223 -7.79 3.29 38.71
C GLY A 223 -8.13 4.56 37.95
N CYS A 224 -7.14 5.29 37.40
CA CYS A 224 -7.38 6.42 36.51
C CYS A 224 -8.40 6.06 35.41
N ARG A 225 -9.58 6.68 35.49
CA ARG A 225 -10.73 6.42 34.60
C ARG A 225 -10.42 6.67 33.12
N TYR A 226 -9.39 7.45 32.80
CA TYR A 226 -8.97 7.77 31.44
C TYR A 226 -8.12 6.66 30.81
N LEU A 227 -7.37 5.87 31.59
CA LEU A 227 -6.44 4.87 31.05
C LEU A 227 -7.14 3.76 30.26
N LYS A 228 -8.36 3.39 30.67
CA LYS A 228 -9.16 2.39 29.94
C LYS A 228 -9.61 2.89 28.56
N HIS A 229 -9.78 4.20 28.40
CA HIS A 229 -10.20 4.84 27.15
C HIS A 229 -9.01 5.32 26.31
N ALA A 230 -7.86 5.56 26.93
CA ALA A 230 -6.62 5.96 26.27
C ALA A 230 -6.06 4.88 25.32
N ARG A 231 -6.36 3.60 25.60
CA ARG A 231 -5.83 2.48 24.82
C ARG A 231 -6.61 2.26 23.53
N ILE A 232 -5.88 2.06 22.44
CA ILE A 232 -6.46 1.65 21.16
C ILE A 232 -6.65 0.15 21.18
N GLY A 233 -7.89 -0.33 21.02
CA GLY A 233 -8.21 -1.75 20.98
C GLY A 233 -7.78 -2.43 19.67
N LYS A 234 -7.43 -3.73 19.71
CA LYS A 234 -7.08 -4.51 18.51
C LYS A 234 -8.17 -4.51 17.45
N ALA A 235 -9.45 -4.52 17.84
CA ALA A 235 -10.57 -4.46 16.90
C ALA A 235 -10.61 -3.13 16.13
N ALA A 236 -10.31 -2.01 16.78
CA ALA A 236 -10.22 -0.70 16.13
C ALA A 236 -9.07 -0.67 15.13
N LEU A 237 -7.90 -1.22 15.49
CA LEU A 237 -6.75 -1.31 14.57
C LEU A 237 -7.08 -2.14 13.33
N LYS A 238 -7.68 -3.33 13.49
CA LYS A 238 -8.13 -4.15 12.36
C LYS A 238 -9.10 -3.38 11.46
N GLN A 239 -10.05 -2.65 12.06
CA GLN A 239 -10.99 -1.85 11.28
C GLN A 239 -10.29 -0.72 10.52
N TRP A 240 -9.32 -0.03 11.14
CA TRP A 240 -8.53 0.99 10.45
C TRP A 240 -7.73 0.41 9.30
N THR A 241 -7.07 -0.75 9.48
CA THR A 241 -6.35 -1.46 8.42
C THR A 241 -7.26 -1.74 7.23
N LEU A 242 -8.47 -2.26 7.49
CA LEU A 242 -9.46 -2.51 6.43
C LEU A 242 -9.84 -1.21 5.71
N CYS A 243 -10.19 -0.16 6.46
CA CYS A 243 -10.55 1.13 5.85
C CYS A 243 -9.41 1.73 5.00
N TYR A 244 -8.14 1.60 5.44
CA TYR A 244 -6.99 2.02 4.64
C TYR A 244 -6.87 1.22 3.34
N GLN A 245 -7.05 -0.10 3.40
CA GLN A 245 -7.01 -0.95 2.20
C GLN A 245 -8.14 -0.62 1.22
N GLU A 246 -9.37 -0.46 1.71
CA GLU A 246 -10.53 -0.11 0.90
C GLU A 246 -10.35 1.24 0.19
N ARG A 247 -9.84 2.25 0.91
CA ARG A 247 -9.55 3.57 0.35
C ARG A 247 -8.41 3.54 -0.64
N LEU A 248 -7.35 2.79 -0.35
CA LEU A 248 -6.24 2.62 -1.27
C LEU A 248 -6.70 1.99 -2.60
N LEU A 249 -7.57 0.98 -2.53
CA LEU A 249 -8.22 0.39 -3.72
C LEU A 249 -9.06 1.41 -4.49
N LYS A 250 -9.89 2.20 -3.79
CA LYS A 250 -10.66 3.28 -4.42
C LYS A 250 -9.75 4.27 -5.14
N MET A 251 -8.67 4.70 -4.50
CA MET A 251 -7.70 5.63 -5.09
C MET A 251 -6.97 5.03 -6.29
N SER A 252 -6.70 3.72 -6.28
CA SER A 252 -6.16 3.02 -7.45
C SER A 252 -7.14 3.03 -8.62
N VAL A 253 -8.44 2.78 -8.39
CA VAL A 253 -9.46 2.87 -9.44
C VAL A 253 -9.59 4.30 -9.97
N ASP A 254 -9.64 5.29 -9.08
CA ASP A 254 -9.74 6.70 -9.46
C ASP A 254 -8.50 7.19 -10.22
N TYR A 255 -7.31 6.64 -9.91
CA TYR A 255 -6.09 6.88 -10.68
C TYR A 255 -6.24 6.34 -12.10
N LEU A 256 -6.61 5.07 -12.26
CA LEU A 256 -6.82 4.46 -13.58
C LEU A 256 -7.81 5.25 -14.45
N ALA A 257 -8.93 5.70 -13.87
CA ALA A 257 -9.95 6.49 -14.57
C ALA A 257 -9.43 7.85 -15.07
N LYS A 258 -8.37 8.38 -14.45
CA LYS A 258 -7.74 9.67 -14.81
C LYS A 258 -6.53 9.49 -15.72
N SER A 259 -5.85 8.35 -15.63
CA SER A 259 -4.55 8.15 -16.28
C SER A 259 -4.62 7.95 -17.79
N ASP A 260 -5.72 7.40 -18.31
CA ASP A 260 -5.89 7.16 -19.74
C ASP A 260 -7.31 7.53 -20.18
N SER A 261 -7.44 8.61 -20.96
CA SER A 261 -8.73 9.09 -21.44
C SER A 261 -9.44 8.13 -22.39
N GLU A 262 -8.68 7.31 -23.15
CA GLU A 262 -9.27 6.32 -24.06
C GLU A 262 -9.85 5.13 -23.30
N LEU A 263 -9.24 4.75 -22.18
CA LEU A 263 -9.68 3.62 -21.36
C LEU A 263 -10.56 4.04 -20.18
N LYS A 264 -10.82 5.34 -20.00
CA LYS A 264 -11.68 5.86 -18.93
C LYS A 264 -13.09 5.24 -18.98
N GLU A 265 -13.70 5.18 -20.16
CA GLU A 265 -15.04 4.59 -20.32
C GLU A 265 -15.04 3.10 -19.96
N LEU A 266 -13.97 2.39 -20.33
CA LEU A 266 -13.79 0.99 -19.95
C LEU A 266 -13.69 0.81 -18.43
N VAL A 267 -12.95 1.68 -17.75
CA VAL A 267 -12.84 1.70 -16.29
C VAL A 267 -14.20 1.92 -15.64
N GLU A 268 -14.97 2.92 -16.08
CA GLU A 268 -16.28 3.22 -15.50
C GLU A 268 -17.30 2.10 -15.76
N ASN A 269 -17.31 1.50 -16.95
CA ASN A 269 -18.23 0.41 -17.30
C ASN A 269 -17.93 -0.89 -16.53
N LEU A 270 -16.66 -1.16 -16.22
CA LEU A 270 -16.23 -2.36 -15.49
C LEU A 270 -16.01 -2.14 -13.99
N ARG A 271 -16.16 -0.89 -13.52
CA ARG A 271 -16.13 -0.57 -12.10
C ARG A 271 -17.29 -1.25 -11.41
N LYS A 272 -16.97 -2.05 -10.40
CA LYS A 272 -17.95 -2.66 -9.50
C LYS A 272 -17.69 -2.17 -8.09
N GLU A 273 -18.77 -2.10 -7.31
CA GLU A 273 -18.72 -1.79 -5.89
C GLU A 273 -19.33 -2.96 -5.13
N SER A 274 -18.62 -3.46 -4.12
CA SER A 274 -19.15 -4.52 -3.24
C SER A 274 -20.21 -3.97 -2.27
N HIS A 275 -20.92 -4.87 -1.60
CA HIS A 275 -21.84 -4.50 -0.50
C HIS A 275 -21.15 -3.76 0.66
N LYS A 276 -19.82 -3.77 0.73
CA LYS A 276 -19.01 -3.02 1.72
C LYS A 276 -18.43 -1.73 1.16
N SER A 277 -18.90 -1.26 0.01
CA SER A 277 -18.39 -0.08 -0.68
C SER A 277 -16.92 -0.15 -1.14
N VAL A 278 -16.39 -1.36 -1.29
CA VAL A 278 -15.08 -1.56 -1.94
C VAL A 278 -15.25 -1.45 -3.45
N ALA A 279 -14.64 -0.44 -4.05
CA ALA A 279 -14.60 -0.26 -5.50
C ALA A 279 -13.41 -1.02 -6.12
N ALA A 280 -13.66 -1.71 -7.24
CA ALA A 280 -12.63 -2.42 -7.97
C ALA A 280 -12.94 -2.48 -9.47
N VAL A 281 -11.90 -2.71 -10.27
CA VAL A 281 -11.96 -3.05 -11.70
C VAL A 281 -11.19 -4.35 -11.95
N PRO A 282 -11.51 -5.11 -13.01
CA PRO A 282 -10.80 -6.33 -13.35
C PRO A 282 -9.29 -6.11 -13.44
N SER A 283 -8.50 -7.02 -12.87
CA SER A 283 -7.04 -6.96 -12.93
C SER A 283 -6.50 -6.87 -14.36
N TYR A 284 -7.20 -7.48 -15.33
CA TYR A 284 -6.93 -7.31 -16.76
C TYR A 284 -6.95 -5.84 -17.22
N VAL A 285 -7.94 -5.06 -16.79
CA VAL A 285 -8.07 -3.63 -17.14
C VAL A 285 -6.97 -2.82 -16.47
N GLN A 286 -6.65 -3.12 -15.21
CA GLN A 286 -5.55 -2.49 -14.48
C GLN A 286 -4.23 -2.65 -15.24
N PHE A 287 -3.97 -3.86 -15.76
CA PHE A 287 -2.79 -4.13 -16.55
C PHE A 287 -2.76 -3.36 -17.87
N LYS A 288 -3.86 -3.34 -18.66
CA LYS A 288 -3.90 -2.60 -19.94
C LYS A 288 -3.50 -1.13 -19.77
N ILE A 289 -4.03 -0.49 -18.73
CA ILE A 289 -3.73 0.91 -18.44
C ILE A 289 -2.30 1.06 -17.92
N SER A 290 -1.87 0.18 -17.02
CA SER A 290 -0.50 0.20 -16.49
C SER A 290 0.54 0.01 -17.59
N GLU A 291 0.33 -0.92 -18.53
CA GLU A 291 1.21 -1.17 -19.68
C GLU A 291 1.39 0.08 -20.54
N ARG A 292 0.30 0.81 -20.82
CA ARG A 292 0.35 2.07 -21.56
C ARG A 292 1.10 3.15 -20.79
N LEU A 293 0.92 3.24 -19.47
CA LEU A 293 1.63 4.21 -18.63
C LEU A 293 3.12 3.88 -18.50
N TRP A 294 3.48 2.60 -18.43
CA TRP A 294 4.86 2.12 -18.50
C TRP A 294 5.50 2.49 -19.82
N ALA A 295 4.79 2.28 -20.92
CA ALA A 295 5.26 2.66 -22.25
C ALA A 295 5.38 4.18 -22.43
N PHE A 296 4.43 4.96 -21.90
CA PHE A 296 4.44 6.41 -22.05
C PHE A 296 5.56 7.06 -21.24
N ASN A 297 5.69 6.68 -19.97
CA ASN A 297 6.68 7.26 -19.05
C ASN A 297 8.04 6.56 -19.09
N GLN A 298 8.19 5.49 -19.88
CA GLN A 298 9.40 4.68 -19.97
C GLN A 298 9.89 4.21 -18.59
N PHE A 299 8.96 3.72 -17.77
CA PHE A 299 9.28 3.24 -16.42
C PHE A 299 10.23 2.04 -16.49
N PRO A 300 11.35 2.04 -15.74
CA PRO A 300 12.29 0.94 -15.76
C PRO A 300 11.84 -0.20 -14.84
N PHE A 301 12.00 -1.43 -15.31
CA PHE A 301 11.72 -2.66 -14.57
C PHE A 301 13.01 -3.42 -14.29
N LEU A 302 13.06 -4.08 -13.13
CA LEU A 302 14.09 -5.07 -12.83
C LEU A 302 13.41 -6.41 -12.54
N LEU A 303 13.64 -7.38 -13.41
CA LEU A 303 13.29 -8.77 -13.17
C LEU A 303 14.39 -9.37 -12.29
N SER A 304 14.04 -9.71 -11.04
CA SER A 304 14.91 -10.39 -10.09
C SER A 304 14.48 -11.84 -10.00
N MET A 305 15.23 -12.72 -10.66
CA MET A 305 14.81 -14.10 -10.90
C MET A 305 15.74 -15.06 -10.16
N ARG A 306 15.16 -15.89 -9.30
CA ARG A 306 15.88 -17.03 -8.72
C ARG A 306 15.64 -18.27 -9.55
N VAL A 307 16.66 -18.73 -10.26
CA VAL A 307 16.65 -19.94 -11.06
C VAL A 307 17.05 -21.12 -10.19
N PHE A 308 16.18 -22.12 -10.05
CA PHE A 308 16.48 -23.35 -9.31
C PHE A 308 17.09 -24.38 -10.25
N VAL A 309 18.29 -24.86 -9.94
CA VAL A 309 19.03 -25.89 -10.69
C VAL A 309 19.19 -27.14 -9.80
N ASP A 310 19.58 -28.28 -10.38
CA ASP A 310 19.58 -29.57 -9.67
C ASP A 310 20.42 -29.58 -8.37
N GLU A 311 21.51 -28.79 -8.31
CA GLU A 311 22.38 -28.68 -7.12
C GLU A 311 22.24 -27.36 -6.34
N GLY A 312 21.26 -26.49 -6.66
CA GLY A 312 21.12 -25.22 -5.96
C GLY A 312 20.25 -24.17 -6.64
N HIS A 313 20.71 -22.92 -6.60
CA HIS A 313 20.04 -21.81 -7.26
C HIS A 313 21.03 -20.75 -7.72
N GLU A 314 20.67 -20.05 -8.79
CA GLU A 314 21.35 -18.86 -9.29
C GLU A 314 20.38 -17.68 -9.30
N ASP A 315 20.87 -16.50 -8.90
CA ASP A 315 20.10 -15.26 -9.01
C ASP A 315 20.48 -14.53 -10.31
N ILE A 316 19.51 -14.36 -11.20
CA ILE A 316 19.66 -13.70 -12.50
C ILE A 316 18.82 -12.42 -12.51
N TYR A 317 19.41 -11.37 -13.08
CA TYR A 317 18.77 -10.06 -13.16
C TYR A 317 18.62 -9.63 -14.61
N ALA A 318 17.46 -9.09 -14.94
CA ALA A 318 17.23 -8.46 -16.25
C ALA A 318 16.53 -7.12 -16.09
N ARG A 319 17.07 -6.10 -16.75
CA ARG A 319 16.35 -4.84 -16.95
C ARG A 319 15.30 -5.04 -18.00
N ALA A 320 14.14 -4.45 -17.78
CA ALA A 320 13.09 -4.42 -18.77
C ALA A 320 12.48 -3.02 -18.90
N PHE A 321 11.97 -2.70 -20.08
CA PHE A 321 11.11 -1.54 -20.31
C PHE A 321 10.12 -1.81 -21.44
N VAL A 322 9.01 -1.10 -21.40
CA VAL A 322 7.96 -1.19 -22.42
C VAL A 322 8.19 -0.06 -23.44
N GLY A 323 8.40 -0.41 -24.70
CA GLY A 323 8.48 0.55 -25.80
C GLY A 323 7.13 1.22 -26.06
N ARG A 324 7.13 2.37 -26.75
CA ARG A 324 5.87 3.06 -27.15
C ARG A 324 4.98 2.24 -28.08
N ASP A 325 5.57 1.25 -28.76
CA ASP A 325 4.86 0.25 -29.57
C ASP A 325 4.36 -0.95 -28.75
N LEU A 326 4.42 -0.85 -27.41
CA LEU A 326 4.07 -1.87 -26.43
C LEU A 326 4.93 -3.15 -26.51
N LYS A 327 6.09 -3.08 -27.17
CA LYS A 327 7.05 -4.19 -27.16
C LYS A 327 7.95 -4.12 -25.94
N TRP A 328 8.17 -5.27 -25.34
CA TRP A 328 9.06 -5.41 -24.18
C TRP A 328 10.51 -5.54 -24.66
N ASN A 329 11.39 -4.73 -24.08
CA ASN A 329 12.83 -4.82 -24.26
C ASN A 329 13.43 -5.27 -22.92
N ILE A 330 14.30 -6.26 -22.96
CA ILE A 330 14.81 -7.05 -21.83
C ILE A 330 16.29 -7.33 -22.03
N GLN A 331 17.10 -6.80 -21.12
CA GLN A 331 18.54 -6.95 -21.14
C GLN A 331 19.00 -7.55 -19.82
N PHE A 332 19.67 -8.70 -19.86
CA PHE A 332 20.31 -9.26 -18.67
C PHE A 332 21.44 -8.34 -18.19
N VAL A 333 21.51 -8.16 -16.87
CA VAL A 333 22.48 -7.29 -16.22
C VAL A 333 23.20 -8.01 -15.09
N ALA A 334 24.44 -7.62 -14.85
CA ALA A 334 25.21 -8.11 -13.72
C ALA A 334 24.72 -7.50 -12.39
N SER A 335 24.93 -8.20 -11.28
CA SER A 335 24.44 -7.82 -9.95
C SER A 335 25.23 -6.69 -9.27
N ASP A 336 26.18 -6.09 -9.98
CA ASP A 336 27.09 -5.04 -9.52
C ASP A 336 26.82 -3.69 -10.18
N VAL A 337 25.82 -3.59 -11.07
CA VAL A 337 25.50 -2.31 -11.70
C VAL A 337 24.83 -1.39 -10.68
N LEU A 338 25.53 -0.31 -10.34
CA LEU A 338 25.02 0.78 -9.52
C LEU A 338 24.15 1.68 -10.39
N GLU A 339 22.84 1.66 -10.14
CA GLU A 339 21.91 2.61 -10.74
C GLU A 339 21.19 3.41 -9.68
N ASP A 340 21.23 4.72 -9.84
CA ASP A 340 20.55 5.69 -8.97
C ASP A 340 19.09 5.94 -9.39
N THR A 341 18.58 5.10 -10.30
CA THR A 341 17.20 5.16 -10.76
C THR A 341 16.39 4.05 -10.10
N PRO A 342 15.28 4.37 -9.41
CA PRO A 342 14.40 3.35 -8.87
C PRO A 342 13.72 2.57 -9.99
N HIS A 343 13.56 1.27 -9.78
CA HIS A 343 12.93 0.35 -10.71
C HIS A 343 11.66 -0.22 -10.10
N ILE A 344 10.68 -0.56 -10.95
CA ILE A 344 9.64 -1.50 -10.58
C ILE A 344 10.27 -2.90 -10.59
N ILE A 345 10.47 -3.45 -9.40
CA ILE A 345 11.07 -4.77 -9.20
C ILE A 345 9.99 -5.83 -9.33
N VAL A 346 10.28 -6.86 -10.12
CA VAL A 346 9.47 -8.06 -10.24
C VAL A 346 10.33 -9.21 -9.77
N ALA A 347 10.12 -9.61 -8.53
CA ALA A 347 10.87 -10.69 -7.90
C ALA A 347 10.11 -12.00 -8.09
N GLY A 348 10.77 -13.06 -8.56
CA GLY A 348 10.12 -14.33 -8.80
C GLY A 348 11.04 -15.54 -8.85
N HIS A 349 10.43 -16.71 -8.91
CA HIS A 349 11.10 -17.99 -9.03
C HIS A 349 11.08 -18.46 -10.48
N CYS A 350 12.16 -19.06 -10.94
CA CYS A 350 12.25 -19.66 -12.25
C CYS A 350 12.63 -21.13 -12.11
N ARG A 351 11.80 -22.03 -12.65
CA ARG A 351 12.11 -23.47 -12.72
C ARG A 351 12.59 -23.81 -14.11
N VAL A 352 13.75 -24.47 -14.20
CA VAL A 352 14.21 -25.11 -15.43
C VAL A 352 13.74 -26.57 -15.48
N PRO A 353 13.60 -27.19 -16.67
CA PRO A 353 13.22 -28.59 -16.80
C PRO A 353 14.34 -29.49 -16.28
N HIS A 354 13.98 -30.69 -15.81
CA HIS A 354 14.97 -31.69 -15.40
C HIS A 354 15.93 -32.05 -16.55
N GLY A 355 17.24 -32.11 -16.25
CA GLY A 355 18.30 -32.38 -17.21
C GLY A 355 19.02 -31.13 -17.74
N TYR A 356 18.71 -29.94 -17.22
CA TYR A 356 19.49 -28.74 -17.46
C TYR A 356 20.81 -28.81 -16.65
N ASN A 357 21.80 -29.54 -17.17
CA ASN A 357 23.12 -29.67 -16.52
C ASN A 357 23.86 -28.33 -16.51
N ASP A 358 24.54 -28.03 -15.39
CA ASP A 358 25.41 -26.86 -15.13
C ASP A 358 26.44 -26.56 -16.24
N THR A 359 26.76 -27.54 -17.08
CA THR A 359 27.69 -27.41 -18.20
C THR A 359 27.14 -26.56 -19.35
N ASN A 360 25.81 -26.42 -19.46
CA ASN A 360 25.17 -25.47 -20.38
C ASN A 360 24.86 -24.20 -19.60
N LYS A 361 25.85 -23.31 -19.44
CA LYS A 361 25.61 -21.96 -18.91
C LYS A 361 24.35 -21.38 -19.54
N LEU A 362 23.41 -20.86 -18.74
CA LEU A 362 22.19 -20.24 -19.25
C LEU A 362 22.57 -19.29 -20.39
N ASN A 363 22.08 -19.58 -21.59
CA ASN A 363 22.32 -18.69 -22.72
C ASN A 363 21.40 -17.48 -22.57
N LEU A 364 21.89 -16.49 -21.80
CA LEU A 364 21.17 -15.26 -21.49
C LEU A 364 20.72 -14.52 -22.75
N ALA A 365 21.46 -14.63 -23.86
CA ALA A 365 21.07 -14.01 -25.13
C ALA A 365 19.80 -14.66 -25.71
N ASN A 366 19.70 -16.00 -25.70
CA ASN A 366 18.49 -16.70 -26.15
C ASN A 366 17.29 -16.43 -25.23
N LEU A 367 17.52 -16.44 -23.91
CA LEU A 367 16.48 -16.11 -22.93
C LEU A 367 15.96 -14.68 -23.12
N SER A 368 16.83 -13.73 -23.48
CA SER A 368 16.43 -12.36 -23.75
C SER A 368 15.54 -12.28 -24.97
N LEU A 369 15.90 -12.99 -26.05
CA LEU A 369 15.11 -13.03 -27.27
C LEU A 369 13.71 -13.61 -27.04
N ASP A 370 13.62 -14.73 -26.31
CA ASP A 370 12.35 -15.36 -25.97
C ASP A 370 11.51 -14.46 -25.05
N ALA A 371 12.14 -13.81 -24.07
CA ALA A 371 11.46 -12.91 -23.15
C ALA A 371 10.90 -11.68 -23.86
N HIS A 372 11.64 -11.07 -24.81
CA HIS A 372 11.14 -9.95 -25.62
C HIS A 372 9.80 -10.29 -26.30
N GLN A 373 9.67 -11.51 -26.80
CA GLN A 373 8.48 -11.96 -27.54
C GLN A 373 7.32 -12.31 -26.61
N ASN A 374 7.61 -12.87 -25.43
CA ASN A 374 6.60 -13.52 -24.59
C ASN A 374 6.19 -12.70 -23.36
N MET A 375 6.98 -11.72 -22.92
CA MET A 375 6.76 -11.02 -21.64
C MET A 375 5.36 -10.37 -21.54
N ARG A 376 4.87 -9.80 -22.63
CA ARG A 376 3.52 -9.24 -22.68
C ARG A 376 2.44 -10.29 -22.42
N SER A 377 2.49 -11.39 -23.17
CA SER A 377 1.56 -12.54 -23.02
C SER A 377 1.66 -13.16 -21.63
N PHE A 378 2.88 -13.26 -21.10
CA PHE A 378 3.15 -13.72 -19.75
C PHE A 378 2.43 -12.86 -18.71
N TRP A 379 2.55 -11.53 -18.80
CA TRP A 379 1.88 -10.63 -17.87
C TRP A 379 0.36 -10.72 -17.98
N TYR A 380 -0.19 -10.77 -19.19
CA TYR A 380 -1.63 -10.97 -19.37
C TYR A 380 -2.10 -12.30 -18.74
N SER A 381 -1.33 -13.37 -18.91
CA SER A 381 -1.64 -14.69 -18.33
C SER A 381 -1.56 -14.64 -16.80
N PHE A 382 -0.50 -14.05 -16.23
CA PHE A 382 -0.35 -13.85 -14.80
C PHE A 382 -1.53 -13.04 -14.22
N MET A 383 -1.83 -11.89 -14.81
CA MET A 383 -2.90 -11.00 -14.33
C MET A 383 -4.30 -11.61 -14.49
N SER A 384 -4.53 -12.45 -15.51
CA SER A 384 -5.83 -13.11 -15.74
C SER A 384 -6.08 -14.33 -14.84
N GLN A 385 -5.01 -14.96 -14.33
CA GLN A 385 -5.12 -16.09 -13.38
C GLN A 385 -5.41 -15.63 -11.94
N HIS A 386 -5.16 -14.36 -11.63
CA HIS A 386 -5.53 -13.77 -10.36
C HIS A 386 -7.03 -13.51 -10.23
N LYS A 387 -7.51 -13.35 -8.99
CA LYS A 387 -8.88 -12.86 -8.75
C LYS A 387 -9.06 -11.50 -9.42
N GLN A 388 -9.89 -11.46 -10.45
CA GLN A 388 -10.09 -10.24 -11.25
C GLN A 388 -10.77 -9.14 -10.43
N TYR A 389 -11.71 -9.53 -9.56
CA TYR A 389 -12.27 -8.68 -8.52
C TYR A 389 -11.89 -9.25 -7.15
N PRO A 390 -11.68 -8.40 -6.12
CA PRO A 390 -11.42 -8.87 -4.76
C PRO A 390 -12.67 -9.45 -4.06
N PHE A 391 -13.83 -9.40 -4.73
CA PHE A 391 -15.13 -9.87 -4.27
C PHE A 391 -15.92 -10.50 -5.43
N ASP A 392 -16.93 -11.30 -5.11
CA ASP A 392 -17.79 -11.92 -6.13
C ASP A 392 -18.72 -10.88 -6.77
N THR A 393 -18.92 -10.99 -8.09
CA THR A 393 -19.85 -10.14 -8.86
C THR A 393 -21.07 -10.97 -9.29
N ALA A 394 -22.19 -10.29 -9.58
CA ALA A 394 -23.45 -10.97 -9.90
C ALA A 394 -23.41 -11.83 -11.17
N LEU A 395 -22.70 -11.37 -12.20
CA LEU A 395 -22.53 -12.09 -13.48
C LEU A 395 -21.22 -12.89 -13.52
N GLY A 396 -20.29 -12.67 -12.59
CA GLY A 396 -18.93 -13.14 -12.72
C GLY A 396 -18.09 -12.27 -13.67
N CYS A 397 -16.77 -12.34 -13.53
CA CYS A 397 -15.86 -11.44 -14.26
C CYS A 397 -15.83 -11.70 -15.77
N ASP A 398 -15.93 -12.95 -16.20
CA ASP A 398 -15.83 -13.28 -17.62
C ASP A 398 -17.01 -12.69 -18.40
N ASP A 399 -18.22 -12.79 -17.83
CA ASP A 399 -19.42 -12.21 -18.41
C ASP A 399 -19.36 -10.67 -18.39
N ASP A 400 -18.88 -10.07 -17.29
CA ASP A 400 -18.64 -8.62 -17.21
C ASP A 400 -17.69 -8.16 -18.34
N LEU A 401 -16.58 -8.87 -18.55
CA LEU A 401 -15.61 -8.56 -19.61
C LEU A 401 -16.16 -8.81 -21.01
N GLN A 402 -16.90 -9.90 -21.23
CA GLN A 402 -17.49 -10.23 -22.53
C GLN A 402 -18.49 -9.17 -23.00
N ASN A 403 -19.26 -8.61 -22.07
CA ASN A 403 -20.30 -7.63 -22.37
C ASN A 403 -19.74 -6.23 -22.71
N VAL A 404 -18.51 -5.92 -22.25
CA VAL A 404 -17.93 -4.57 -22.40
C VAL A 404 -16.78 -4.55 -23.43
N LEU A 405 -15.96 -5.62 -23.50
CA LEU A 405 -14.82 -5.65 -24.40
C LEU A 405 -15.23 -5.96 -25.86
N PRO A 406 -14.52 -5.39 -26.85
CA PRO A 406 -14.64 -5.84 -28.22
C PRO A 406 -14.36 -7.35 -28.34
N ALA A 407 -15.10 -8.04 -29.22
CA ALA A 407 -15.04 -9.51 -29.34
C ALA A 407 -13.63 -10.07 -29.56
N HIS A 408 -12.77 -9.36 -30.30
CA HIS A 408 -11.39 -9.76 -30.52
C HIS A 408 -10.54 -9.64 -29.25
N GLU A 409 -10.73 -8.57 -28.45
CA GLU A 409 -10.02 -8.40 -27.18
C GLU A 409 -10.48 -9.43 -26.14
N PHE A 410 -11.78 -9.72 -26.08
CA PHE A 410 -12.28 -10.76 -25.17
C PHE A 410 -11.73 -12.15 -25.53
N LYS A 411 -11.62 -12.44 -26.84
CA LYS A 411 -10.97 -13.67 -27.32
C LYS A 411 -9.51 -13.75 -26.88
N ASP A 412 -8.78 -12.63 -26.94
CA ASP A 412 -7.40 -12.56 -26.46
C ASP A 412 -7.32 -12.76 -24.94
N TYR A 413 -8.21 -12.13 -24.17
CA TYR A 413 -8.35 -12.36 -22.73
C TYR A 413 -8.54 -13.86 -22.40
N MET A 414 -9.48 -14.54 -23.07
CA MET A 414 -9.73 -15.96 -22.85
C MET A 414 -8.55 -16.84 -23.26
N LYS A 415 -7.84 -16.46 -24.34
CA LYS A 415 -6.60 -17.13 -24.76
C LYS A 415 -5.51 -16.98 -23.69
N PHE A 416 -5.32 -15.81 -23.10
CA PHE A 416 -4.31 -15.61 -22.05
C PHE A 416 -4.70 -16.28 -20.73
N LYS A 417 -5.98 -16.23 -20.36
CA LYS A 417 -6.50 -16.91 -19.16
C LYS A 417 -6.27 -18.42 -19.21
N SER A 418 -6.40 -19.02 -20.39
CA SER A 418 -6.13 -20.44 -20.62
C SER A 418 -4.66 -20.75 -20.91
N ALA A 419 -3.85 -19.74 -21.23
CA ALA A 419 -2.42 -19.91 -21.42
C ALA A 419 -1.73 -20.09 -20.05
N GLY A 420 -0.83 -21.08 -19.98
CA GLY A 420 0.08 -21.20 -18.84
C GLY A 420 1.01 -19.98 -18.75
N ILE A 421 1.51 -19.69 -17.55
CA ILE A 421 2.45 -18.60 -17.30
C ILE A 421 3.83 -19.00 -17.84
N ARG A 422 4.23 -18.49 -19.01
CA ARG A 422 5.56 -18.73 -19.59
C ARG A 422 6.18 -17.42 -20.11
N ALA A 423 7.17 -16.91 -19.39
CA ALA A 423 7.97 -15.76 -19.83
C ALA A 423 9.15 -16.17 -20.73
N PHE A 424 9.69 -17.38 -20.53
CA PHE A 424 10.88 -17.89 -21.21
C PHE A 424 10.55 -19.22 -21.88
N LYS A 425 11.23 -19.52 -22.98
CA LYS A 425 11.15 -20.83 -23.60
C LYS A 425 11.78 -21.84 -22.64
N ASP A 426 11.05 -22.91 -22.36
CA ASP A 426 11.47 -24.00 -21.47
C ASP A 426 11.68 -23.63 -19.99
N MET A 427 11.44 -22.39 -19.54
CA MET A 427 11.44 -22.05 -18.11
C MET A 427 10.07 -21.54 -17.64
N GLU A 428 9.70 -21.96 -16.43
CA GLU A 428 8.50 -21.46 -15.76
C GLU A 428 8.89 -20.37 -14.77
N PHE A 429 8.68 -19.11 -15.16
CA PHE A 429 8.83 -17.96 -14.26
C PHE A 429 7.52 -17.71 -13.51
N THR A 430 7.58 -17.67 -12.19
CA THR A 430 6.46 -17.36 -11.31
C THR A 430 6.77 -16.09 -10.53
N PRO A 431 6.13 -14.95 -10.86
CA PRO A 431 6.22 -13.75 -10.04
C PRO A 431 5.78 -14.05 -8.62
N LYS A 432 6.59 -13.60 -7.66
CA LYS A 432 6.31 -13.71 -6.23
C LYS A 432 5.93 -12.36 -5.65
N HIS A 433 6.60 -11.30 -6.09
CA HIS A 433 6.38 -9.98 -5.55
C HIS A 433 6.67 -8.86 -6.55
N ILE A 434 5.94 -7.75 -6.45
CA ILE A 434 6.12 -6.56 -7.26
C ILE A 434 6.14 -5.34 -6.35
N PHE A 435 7.23 -4.58 -6.40
CA PHE A 435 7.45 -3.40 -5.56
C PHE A 435 8.35 -2.40 -6.29
N VAL A 436 8.57 -1.23 -5.72
CA VAL A 436 9.57 -0.27 -6.21
C VAL A 436 10.80 -0.42 -5.35
N GLU A 437 12.01 -0.38 -5.94
CA GLU A 437 13.27 -0.31 -5.20
C GLU A 437 14.44 0.12 -6.10
N TYR A 438 15.56 0.54 -5.51
CA TYR A 438 16.83 0.63 -6.22
C TYR A 438 17.43 -0.77 -6.50
N PRO A 439 17.94 -1.03 -7.72
CA PRO A 439 18.61 -2.30 -8.02
C PRO A 439 19.73 -2.66 -7.03
N SER A 440 20.53 -1.67 -6.63
CA SER A 440 21.64 -1.85 -5.67
C SER A 440 21.18 -2.40 -4.32
N VAL A 441 20.03 -1.92 -3.81
CA VAL A 441 19.42 -2.40 -2.56
C VAL A 441 18.94 -3.84 -2.73
N VAL A 442 18.30 -4.18 -3.85
CA VAL A 442 17.87 -5.55 -4.16
C VAL A 442 19.07 -6.49 -4.21
N PHE A 443 20.13 -6.14 -4.97
CA PHE A 443 21.33 -6.96 -5.10
C PHE A 443 22.05 -7.17 -3.76
N SER A 444 22.11 -6.13 -2.93
CA SER A 444 22.70 -6.21 -1.59
C SER A 444 21.92 -7.15 -0.69
N LYS A 445 20.59 -6.97 -0.61
CA LYS A 445 19.73 -7.80 0.25
C LYS A 445 19.64 -9.24 -0.20
N GLN A 446 19.53 -9.49 -1.51
CA GLN A 446 19.49 -10.84 -2.06
C GLN A 446 20.79 -11.61 -1.71
N ARG A 447 21.96 -10.96 -1.84
CA ARG A 447 23.26 -11.54 -1.42
C ARG A 447 23.29 -11.90 0.06
N MET A 448 22.71 -11.07 0.93
CA MET A 448 22.64 -11.35 2.37
C MET A 448 21.70 -12.52 2.72
N LEU A 449 20.65 -12.74 1.93
CA LEU A 449 19.64 -13.78 2.16
C LEU A 449 20.01 -15.15 1.56
N ALA A 450 20.92 -15.19 0.57
CA ALA A 450 21.36 -16.39 -0.13
C ALA A 450 21.92 -17.51 0.79
N GLY A 451 22.23 -17.21 2.06
CA GLY A 451 22.70 -18.21 3.04
C GLY A 451 21.61 -18.99 3.80
N LYS A 452 20.32 -18.66 3.67
CA LYS A 452 19.24 -19.30 4.46
C LYS A 452 18.06 -19.74 3.58
N GLN A 453 17.98 -21.06 3.32
CA GLN A 453 16.77 -21.77 2.89
C GLN A 453 16.06 -21.29 1.60
N GLY A 454 16.79 -20.75 0.62
CA GLY A 454 16.20 -20.43 -0.69
C GLY A 454 15.17 -19.29 -0.66
N VAL A 455 15.15 -18.47 0.40
CA VAL A 455 14.23 -17.34 0.56
C VAL A 455 14.61 -16.21 -0.40
N LEU A 456 13.73 -15.89 -1.35
CA LEU A 456 13.85 -14.71 -2.21
C LEU A 456 13.65 -13.46 -1.32
N PHE A 457 14.34 -12.35 -1.62
CA PHE A 457 13.98 -11.07 -1.03
C PHE A 457 12.51 -10.74 -1.38
N ILE A 458 11.63 -10.75 -0.38
CA ILE A 458 10.22 -10.35 -0.45
C ILE A 458 9.97 -9.34 0.67
#